data_AF-A0A109KJE3-F1
#
_entry.id   AF-A0A109KJE3-F1
#
_cell.length_a   1.000
_cell.length_b   1.000
_cell.length_c   1.000
_cell.angle_alpha   90.00
_cell.angle_beta   90.00
_cell.angle_gamma   90.00
#
_symmetry.space_group_name_H-M   'P 1'
#
loop_
_entity.id
_entity.type
_entity.pdbx_description
1 polymer ?
#
loop_
_entity_poly.entity_id
_entity_poly.type
_entity_poly.pdbx_seq_one_letter_code
_entity_poly.pdbx_strand_id
1 'polypeptide(L)' 'MVSNFGELQKTVSLIGAKLGAPKSMLLVRESSPEDGTPHVEFKSEGFEYVSSERGYEKGDRFI' A
#
# COMPACT_ATOMS: atom_id res chain seq x y z
N MET A 1 9.94 7.26 9.48
CA MET A 1 9.63 7.28 8.03
C MET A 1 9.73 5.85 7.56
N VAL A 2 8.75 5.36 6.80
CA VAL A 2 8.78 4.00 6.24
C VAL A 2 9.58 4.08 4.94
N SER A 3 10.69 3.35 4.86
CA SER A 3 11.70 3.58 3.82
C SER A 3 11.70 2.49 2.74
N ASN A 4 10.98 1.40 2.99
CA ASN A 4 10.84 0.28 2.08
C ASN A 4 9.54 -0.48 2.35
N PHE A 5 9.15 -1.33 1.41
CA PHE A 5 7.91 -2.08 1.48
C PHE A 5 7.83 -3.01 2.70
N GLY A 6 8.92 -3.67 3.09
CA GLY A 6 8.95 -4.57 4.24
C GLY A 6 8.62 -3.86 5.55
N GLU A 7 9.13 -2.64 5.74
CA GLU A 7 8.78 -1.78 6.88
C GLU A 7 7.31 -1.34 6.84
N LEU A 8 6.78 -1.06 5.64
CA LEU A 8 5.37 -0.66 5.45
C LEU A 8 4.43 -1.80 5.84
N GLN A 9 4.66 -2.99 5.28
CA GLN A 9 3.85 -4.18 5.55
C GLN A 9 3.88 -4.54 7.05
N LYS A 10 5.04 -4.43 7.70
CA LYS A 10 5.16 -4.64 9.16
C LYS A 10 4.34 -3.62 9.94
N THR A 11 4.41 -2.35 9.56
CA THR A 11 3.68 -1.26 10.21
C THR A 11 2.17 -1.44 10.08
N VAL A 12 1.69 -1.72 8.86
CA VAL A 12 0.27 -2.01 8.59
C VAL A 12 -0.20 -3.23 9.39
N SER A 13 0.59 -4.30 9.44
CA SER A 13 0.25 -5.50 10.21
C SER A 13 0.13 -5.21 11.71
N LEU A 14 1.04 -4.40 12.26
CA LEU A 14 1.05 -4.06 13.68
C LEU A 14 -0.12 -3.14 14.06
N ILE A 15 -0.46 -2.17 13.21
CA ILE A 15 -1.63 -1.29 13.40
C ILE A 15 -2.91 -2.11 13.29
N GLY A 16 -3.06 -2.89 12.22
CA GLY A 16 -4.25 -3.70 12.01
C GLY A 16 -4.49 -4.73 13.11
N ALA A 17 -3.44 -5.36 13.63
CA ALA A 17 -3.55 -6.27 14.77
C ALA A 17 -4.11 -5.58 16.02
N LYS A 18 -3.69 -4.34 16.31
CA LYS A 18 -4.23 -3.54 17.43
C LYS A 18 -5.72 -3.19 17.24
N LEU A 19 -6.16 -3.08 15.99
CA LEU A 19 -7.56 -2.79 15.64
C LEU A 19 -8.41 -4.06 15.47
N GLY A 20 -7.84 -5.25 15.65
CA GLY A 20 -8.56 -6.51 15.41
C GLY A 20 -8.90 -6.75 13.93
N ALA A 21 -8.21 -6.08 13.00
CA ALA A 21 -8.47 -6.20 11.58
C ALA A 21 -8.05 -7.59 11.05
N PRO A 22 -8.84 -8.21 10.16
CA PRO A 22 -8.46 -9.46 9.52
C PRO A 22 -7.16 -9.32 8.72
N LYS A 23 -6.24 -10.29 8.83
CA LYS A 23 -4.95 -10.27 8.10
C LYS A 23 -5.13 -10.14 6.59
N SER A 24 -6.20 -10.69 6.03
CA SER A 24 -6.53 -10.59 4.60
C SER A 24 -6.76 -9.14 4.14
N MET A 25 -7.14 -8.23 5.04
CA MET A 25 -7.33 -6.81 4.74
C MET A 25 -6.05 -5.96 4.94
N LEU A 26 -4.97 -6.57 5.44
CA LEU A 26 -3.73 -5.87 5.81
C LEU A 26 -2.59 -6.11 4.82
N LEU A 27 -2.90 -6.62 3.63
CA LEU A 27 -1.94 -6.86 2.56
C LEU A 27 -1.69 -5.57 1.78
N VAL A 28 -0.46 -5.09 1.84
CA VAL A 28 0.06 -4.07 0.92
C VAL A 28 0.55 -4.82 -0.32
N ARG A 29 0.47 -4.20 -1.51
CA ARG A 29 0.99 -4.78 -2.75
C ARG A 29 2.09 -3.89 -3.34
N GLU A 30 3.12 -4.50 -3.92
CA GLU A 30 4.26 -3.79 -4.56
C GLU A 30 4.01 -3.47 -6.05
N SER A 31 3.00 -4.09 -6.66
CA SER A 31 2.73 -3.95 -8.09
C SER A 31 1.24 -3.99 -8.39
N SER A 32 0.85 -3.35 -9.50
CA SER A 32 -0.52 -3.35 -10.03
C SER A 32 -0.98 -4.77 -10.35
N PRO A 33 -1.95 -5.31 -9.61
CA PRO A 33 -2.62 -6.54 -9.95
C PRO A 33 -3.69 -6.30 -11.03
N GLU A 34 -3.97 -7.32 -11.85
CA GLU A 34 -4.98 -7.26 -12.93
C GLU A 34 -6.42 -7.05 -12.41
N ASP A 35 -6.64 -7.24 -11.11
CA ASP A 35 -7.93 -7.09 -10.43
C ASP A 35 -8.25 -5.62 -10.04
N GLY A 36 -7.34 -4.68 -10.33
CA GLY A 36 -7.49 -3.26 -10.00
C GLY A 36 -7.29 -2.94 -8.52
N THR A 37 -6.88 -3.93 -7.70
CA THR A 37 -6.55 -3.69 -6.30
C THR A 37 -5.38 -2.70 -6.21
N PRO A 38 -5.42 -1.73 -5.30
CA PRO A 38 -4.34 -0.75 -5.18
C PRO A 38 -3.00 -1.37 -4.75
N HIS A 39 -1.91 -0.71 -5.14
CA HIS A 39 -0.54 -1.02 -4.74
C HIS A 39 0.18 0.23 -4.24
N VAL A 40 1.41 0.04 -3.76
CA VAL A 40 2.28 1.12 -3.29
C VAL A 40 3.53 1.19 -4.14
N GLU A 41 3.88 2.39 -4.57
CA GLU A 41 5.13 2.68 -5.26
C GLU A 41 6.04 3.55 -4.42
N PHE A 42 7.27 3.09 -4.18
CA PHE A 42 8.28 3.90 -3.51
C PHE A 42 8.97 4.82 -4.52
N LYS A 43 9.02 6.11 -4.20
CA LYS A 43 9.72 7.16 -4.95
C LYS A 43 10.87 7.71 -4.09
N SER A 44 11.74 8.54 -4.67
CA SER A 44 12.89 9.12 -3.96
C SER A 44 12.51 9.95 -2.71
N GLU A 45 11.29 10.47 -2.65
CA GLU A 45 10.81 11.35 -1.57
C GLU A 45 9.67 10.75 -0.73
N GLY A 46 9.39 9.45 -0.83
CA GLY A 46 8.31 8.82 -0.08
C GLY A 46 7.67 7.65 -0.82
N PHE A 47 6.36 7.47 -0.64
CA PHE A 47 5.59 6.47 -1.36
C PHE A 47 4.24 7.01 -1.82
N GLU A 48 3.75 6.43 -2.91
CA GLU A 48 2.46 6.74 -3.49
C GLU A 48 1.54 5.52 -3.37
N TYR A 49 0.29 5.76 -3.01
CA TYR A 49 -0.74 4.74 -3.08
C TYR A 49 -1.41 4.85 -4.45
N VAL A 50 -1.25 3.81 -5.27
CA VAL A 50 -1.72 3.80 -6.65
C VAL A 50 -2.95 2.90 -6.73
N SER A 51 -4.04 3.46 -7.21
CA SER A 51 -5.28 2.72 -7.51
C SER A 51 -5.59 2.81 -9.00
N SER A 52 -6.03 1.69 -9.57
CA SER A 52 -6.51 1.65 -10.96
C SER A 52 -8.03 1.80 -11.00
N GLU A 53 -8.53 2.95 -11.46
CA GLU A 53 -9.95 3.17 -11.70
C GLU A 53 -10.24 3.13 -13.20
N ARG A 54 -11.04 2.15 -13.65
CA ARG A 54 -11.48 2.03 -15.06
C ARG A 54 -10.33 2.00 -16.08
N GLY A 55 -9.19 1.42 -15.71
CA GLY A 55 -8.00 1.35 -16.57
C GLY A 55 -7.11 2.60 -16.53
N TYR A 56 -7.34 3.52 -15.59
CA TYR A 56 -6.47 4.67 -15.33
C TYR A 56 -5.83 4.54 -13.95
N GLU A 57 -4.51 4.67 -13.89
CA GLU A 57 -3.78 4.72 -12.62
C GLU A 57 -3.86 6.11 -12.01
N LYS A 58 -4.24 6.18 -10.74
CA LYS A 58 -4.23 7.39 -9.92
C LYS A 58 -3.39 7.16 -8.68
N GLY A 59 -2.31 7.94 -8.55
CA GLY A 59 -1.44 7.94 -7.37
C GLY A 59 -1.82 9.07 -6.40
N ASP A 60 -2.05 8.74 -5.14
CA ASP A 60 -2.11 9.71 -4.04
C ASP A 60 -0.76 9.70 -3.30
N ARG A 61 -0.14 10.88 -3.18
CA ARG A 61 1.19 11.03 -2.58
C ARG A 61 1.11 11.22 -1.07
N PHE A 62 1.86 10.40 -0.33
CA PHE A 62 2.01 10.52 1.12
C PHE A 62 3.46 10.88 1.46
N ILE A 63 3.65 11.99 2.17
CA ILE A 63 4.95 12.55 2.59
C ILE A 63 5.24 12.22 4.05
#